data_AF-A0A1F7D884-F1
#
_entry.id   AF-A0A1F7D884-F1
#
_cell.length_a   1.000
_cell.length_b   1.000
_cell.length_c   1.000
_cell.angle_alpha   90.00
_cell.angle_beta   90.00
_cell.angle_gamma   90.00
#
_symmetry.space_group_name_H-M   'P 1'
#
loop_
_entity.id
_entity.type
_entity.pdbx_description
1 polymer ?
#
loop_
_entity_poly.entity_id
_entity_poly.type
_entity_poly.pdbx_seq_one_letter_code
_entity_poly.pdbx_strand_id
1 'polypeptide(L)'
;MAAESLSIVPALRLPFNAAYPVQITQGFHGPFHRLIGPQQLDYALDFGLSYGSIVRAARRGIVALLSMDSNVYSSDPQPDVARIQLLSRFTANFILLDHGEFQTLYAHLQKGSQRVEQGQAVEAGQVLARTGRSGWVGDIPNLHFQAQRWTKQDVATGHRGRTATLPVRFADYDRPLEHDQIVGCVQRAQS
;
A
#
# COMPACT_ATOMS: atom_id res chain seq x y z
N MET A 1 -12.28 4.72 31.72
CA MET A 1 -11.87 5.01 30.34
C MET A 1 -10.93 3.90 29.90
N ALA A 2 -11.46 2.91 29.18
CA ALA A 2 -10.67 1.77 28.73
C ALA A 2 -9.87 2.20 27.50
N ALA A 3 -8.56 1.98 27.53
CA ALA A 3 -7.68 2.18 26.39
C ALA A 3 -8.19 1.32 25.22
N GLU A 4 -8.62 1.97 24.14
CA GLU A 4 -8.87 1.27 22.88
C GLU A 4 -7.56 0.60 22.44
N SER A 5 -7.61 -0.72 22.29
CA SER A 5 -6.53 -1.57 21.82
C SER A 5 -5.97 -1.06 20.48
N LEU A 6 -4.89 -0.28 20.54
CA LEU A 6 -4.21 0.27 19.36
C LEU A 6 -3.44 -0.84 18.61
N SER A 7 -3.93 -1.09 17.39
CA SER A 7 -3.38 -1.87 16.27
C SER A 7 -3.57 -3.41 16.27
N ILE A 8 -4.61 -3.83 15.55
CA ILE A 8 -5.00 -5.23 15.24
C ILE A 8 -4.14 -5.81 14.09
N VAL A 9 -3.18 -5.04 13.55
CA VAL A 9 -2.34 -5.49 12.43
C VAL A 9 -1.09 -6.18 12.98
N PRO A 10 -0.96 -7.52 12.83
CA PRO A 10 0.27 -8.23 13.17
C PRO A 10 1.43 -7.78 12.27
N ALA A 11 2.67 -8.02 12.72
CA ALA A 11 3.84 -7.70 11.92
C ALA A 11 3.76 -8.36 10.53
N LEU A 12 3.96 -7.56 9.50
CA LEU A 12 3.93 -7.95 8.10
C LEU A 12 5.35 -8.23 7.59
N ARG A 13 5.49 -8.79 6.40
CA ARG A 13 6.77 -8.78 5.67
C ARG A 13 6.82 -7.59 4.72
N LEU A 14 8.02 -7.09 4.42
CA LEU A 14 8.16 -6.11 3.34
C LEU A 14 7.62 -6.70 2.03
N PRO A 15 6.84 -5.93 1.25
CA PRO A 15 6.17 -6.44 0.04
C PRO A 15 7.12 -6.52 -1.17
N PHE A 16 8.43 -6.52 -0.95
CA PHE A 16 9.49 -6.59 -1.95
C PHE A 16 10.75 -7.19 -1.33
N ASN A 17 11.74 -7.50 -2.16
CA ASN A 17 13.05 -7.94 -1.66
C ASN A 17 13.86 -6.73 -1.18
N ALA A 18 14.05 -6.60 0.14
CA ALA A 18 14.79 -5.51 0.77
C ALA A 18 16.32 -5.76 0.86
N ALA A 19 16.86 -6.60 -0.03
CA ALA A 19 18.31 -6.79 -0.16
C ALA A 19 19.04 -5.50 -0.60
N TYR A 20 18.32 -4.58 -1.24
CA TYR A 20 18.80 -3.25 -1.59
C TYR A 20 18.03 -2.17 -0.83
N PRO A 21 18.69 -1.06 -0.44
CA PRO A 21 18.02 0.08 0.16
C PRO A 21 16.94 0.66 -0.77
N VAL A 22 15.75 0.92 -0.22
CA VAL A 22 14.57 1.47 -0.90
C VAL A 22 14.09 2.68 -0.11
N GLN A 23 13.94 3.84 -0.77
CA GLN A 23 13.41 5.04 -0.12
C GLN A 23 11.90 4.93 0.08
N ILE A 24 11.42 5.39 1.23
CA ILE A 24 10.01 5.69 1.48
C ILE A 24 9.74 7.08 0.90
N THR A 25 9.22 7.12 -0.34
CA THR A 25 8.93 8.38 -1.02
C THR A 25 7.70 9.06 -0.46
N GLN A 26 6.80 8.34 0.21
CA GLN A 26 5.75 8.87 1.09
C GLN A 26 5.55 7.90 2.26
N GLY A 27 5.65 8.42 3.49
CA GLY A 27 5.54 7.62 4.71
C GLY A 27 4.28 7.90 5.50
N PHE A 28 4.23 7.37 6.72
CA PHE A 28 3.21 7.70 7.70
C PHE A 28 3.15 9.22 7.89
N HIS A 29 1.93 9.75 7.78
CA HIS A 29 1.63 11.17 7.83
C HIS A 29 2.48 11.99 6.85
N GLY A 30 2.86 11.42 5.70
CA GLY A 30 3.62 12.09 4.64
C GLY A 30 2.89 13.30 4.05
N PRO A 31 3.64 14.26 3.47
CA PRO A 31 3.08 15.53 3.00
C PRO A 31 1.99 15.34 1.94
N PHE A 32 2.16 14.40 0.99
CA PHE A 32 1.19 14.17 -0.07
C PHE A 32 -0.06 13.45 0.43
N HIS A 33 0.09 12.46 1.32
CA HIS A 33 -1.03 11.75 1.96
C HIS A 33 -1.94 12.70 2.75
N ARG A 34 -1.37 13.72 3.41
CA ARG A 34 -2.14 14.76 4.10
C ARG A 34 -2.95 15.65 3.14
N LEU A 35 -2.46 15.88 1.91
CA LEU A 35 -3.11 16.75 0.93
C LEU A 35 -4.35 16.12 0.29
N ILE A 36 -4.33 14.80 0.00
CA ILE A 36 -5.42 14.15 -0.75
C ILE A 36 -6.65 13.85 0.10
N GLY A 37 -6.47 13.65 1.41
CA GLY A 37 -7.58 13.36 2.29
C GLY A 37 -7.11 13.10 3.72
N PRO A 38 -7.34 14.04 4.66
CA PRO A 38 -6.97 13.81 6.05
C PRO A 38 -7.61 12.50 6.54
N GLN A 39 -6.80 11.65 7.19
CA GLN A 39 -7.16 10.36 7.79
C GLN A 39 -7.36 9.17 6.84
N GLN A 40 -7.42 9.37 5.52
CA GLN A 40 -7.62 8.23 4.60
C GLN A 40 -6.30 7.50 4.30
N LEU A 41 -5.20 8.23 4.13
CA LEU A 41 -3.89 7.69 3.74
C LEU A 41 -2.81 7.90 4.82
N ASP A 42 -3.20 8.23 6.05
CA ASP A 42 -2.27 8.56 7.14
C ASP A 42 -1.21 7.48 7.39
N TYR A 43 -1.51 6.22 7.10
CA TYR A 43 -0.59 5.09 7.26
C TYR A 43 -0.27 4.37 5.94
N ALA A 44 -0.54 5.00 4.80
CA ALA A 44 -0.09 4.49 3.51
C ALA A 44 1.41 4.74 3.31
N LEU A 45 2.03 3.92 2.47
CA LEU A 45 3.46 3.91 2.18
C LEU A 45 3.69 3.84 0.68
N ASP A 46 4.49 4.77 0.15
CA ASP A 46 5.04 4.66 -1.20
C ASP A 46 6.52 4.29 -1.11
N PHE A 47 6.85 3.12 -1.67
CA PHE A 47 8.23 2.64 -1.74
C PHE A 47 8.82 2.94 -3.13
N GLY A 48 9.91 3.69 -3.19
CA GLY A 48 10.61 4.05 -4.42
C GLY A 48 11.27 2.83 -5.07
N LEU A 49 10.52 2.14 -5.92
CA LEU A 49 10.91 0.91 -6.59
C LEU A 49 10.90 1.10 -8.11
N SER A 50 11.95 0.65 -8.79
CA SER A 50 12.01 0.69 -10.25
C SER A 50 10.86 -0.08 -10.90
N TYR A 51 10.44 0.33 -12.09
CA TYR A 51 9.45 -0.39 -12.90
C TYR A 51 9.83 -1.87 -13.06
N GLY A 52 8.85 -2.77 -12.95
CA GLY A 52 9.06 -4.21 -13.13
C GLY A 52 9.59 -4.94 -11.88
N SER A 53 9.84 -4.23 -10.77
CA SER A 53 10.26 -4.81 -9.50
C SER A 53 9.23 -5.82 -8.99
N ILE A 54 9.70 -6.93 -8.42
CA ILE A 54 8.82 -8.00 -7.93
C ILE A 54 8.08 -7.54 -6.67
N VAL A 55 6.76 -7.62 -6.70
CA VAL A 55 5.87 -7.36 -5.55
C VAL A 55 5.43 -8.69 -4.93
N ARG A 56 5.49 -8.78 -3.61
CA ARG A 56 5.19 -9.98 -2.83
C ARG A 56 4.10 -9.71 -1.80
N ALA A 57 3.34 -10.74 -1.46
CA ALA A 57 2.36 -10.69 -0.40
C ALA A 57 3.03 -10.43 0.95
N ALA A 58 2.68 -9.34 1.62
CA ALA A 58 3.18 -8.98 2.94
C ALA A 58 2.72 -9.98 4.03
N ARG A 59 1.60 -10.66 3.79
CA ARG A 59 1.00 -11.65 4.68
C ARG A 59 0.15 -12.63 3.87
N ARG A 60 -0.03 -13.86 4.37
CA ARG A 60 -0.97 -14.82 3.79
C ARG A 60 -2.39 -14.26 3.76
N GLY A 61 -3.19 -14.59 2.76
CA GLY A 61 -4.56 -14.10 2.63
C GLY A 61 -5.26 -14.62 1.39
N ILE A 62 -6.44 -14.09 1.10
CA ILE A 62 -7.21 -14.37 -0.11
C ILE A 62 -7.17 -13.13 -1.00
N VAL A 63 -6.97 -13.31 -2.30
CA VAL A 63 -7.08 -12.21 -3.28
C VAL A 63 -8.56 -11.82 -3.39
N ALA A 64 -8.97 -10.78 -2.67
CA ALA A 64 -10.37 -10.35 -2.62
C ALA A 64 -10.80 -9.65 -3.91
N LEU A 65 -9.90 -8.82 -4.46
CA LEU A 65 -10.14 -8.06 -5.68
C LEU A 65 -8.82 -7.72 -6.35
N LEU A 66 -8.83 -7.62 -7.67
CA LEU A 66 -7.72 -7.07 -8.45
C LEU A 66 -8.25 -6.31 -9.68
N SER A 67 -7.48 -5.33 -10.14
CA SER A 67 -7.66 -4.67 -11.43
C SER A 67 -6.29 -4.51 -12.07
N MET A 68 -6.10 -5.04 -13.29
CA MET A 68 -4.76 -5.17 -13.89
C MET A 68 -4.73 -4.78 -15.37
N ASP A 69 -5.70 -4.01 -15.86
CA ASP A 69 -5.89 -3.71 -17.29
C ASP A 69 -5.58 -2.26 -17.68
N SER A 70 -5.30 -1.38 -16.72
CA SER A 70 -5.03 0.03 -16.98
C SER A 70 -3.59 0.27 -17.46
N ASN A 71 -3.47 1.09 -18.51
CA ASN A 71 -2.21 1.71 -18.95
C ASN A 71 -2.20 3.22 -18.72
N VAL A 72 -3.23 3.77 -18.10
CA VAL A 72 -3.34 5.22 -17.86
C VAL A 72 -2.40 5.59 -16.72
N TYR A 73 -1.55 6.59 -16.94
CA TYR A 73 -0.65 7.14 -15.94
C TYR A 73 -0.71 8.67 -15.92
N SER A 74 -0.49 9.25 -14.74
CA SER A 74 -0.34 10.69 -14.55
C SER A 74 0.71 10.97 -13.48
N SER A 75 1.49 12.03 -13.70
CA SER A 75 2.51 12.55 -12.78
C SER A 75 2.36 14.06 -12.61
N ASP A 76 1.14 14.60 -12.76
CA ASP A 76 0.91 16.05 -12.77
C ASP A 76 1.42 16.70 -11.47
N PRO A 77 2.40 17.63 -11.55
CA PRO A 77 3.00 18.26 -10.39
C PRO A 77 2.11 19.32 -9.72
N GLN A 78 1.01 19.77 -10.37
CA GLN A 78 -0.03 20.58 -9.75
C GLN A 78 -1.34 19.80 -9.66
N PRO A 79 -1.47 18.93 -8.65
CA PRO A 79 -2.62 18.06 -8.57
C PRO A 79 -3.91 18.81 -8.20
N ASP A 80 -4.93 18.68 -9.03
CA ASP A 80 -6.32 18.81 -8.59
C ASP A 80 -6.70 17.53 -7.80
N VAL A 81 -7.00 17.69 -6.50
CA VAL A 81 -7.36 16.59 -5.59
C VAL A 81 -8.53 15.77 -6.13
N ALA A 82 -9.52 16.39 -6.75
CA ALA A 82 -10.66 15.68 -7.34
C ALA A 82 -10.21 14.79 -8.51
N ARG A 83 -9.27 15.30 -9.34
CA ARG A 83 -8.69 14.56 -10.46
C ARG A 83 -7.81 13.40 -9.99
N ILE A 84 -7.02 13.57 -8.92
CA ILE A 84 -6.24 12.46 -8.36
C ILE A 84 -7.16 11.38 -7.82
N GLN A 85 -8.20 11.74 -7.06
CA GLN A 85 -9.13 10.76 -6.51
C GLN A 85 -9.85 10.01 -7.62
N LEU A 86 -10.25 10.70 -8.70
CA LEU A 86 -10.86 10.07 -9.87
C LEU A 86 -9.89 9.08 -10.55
N LEU A 87 -8.67 9.51 -10.86
CA LEU A 87 -7.67 8.66 -11.51
C LEU A 87 -7.30 7.47 -10.62
N SER A 88 -6.99 7.70 -9.34
CA SER A 88 -6.61 6.63 -8.41
C SER A 88 -7.69 5.57 -8.25
N ARG A 89 -8.97 5.97 -8.26
CA ARG A 89 -10.11 5.04 -8.12
C ARG A 89 -10.40 4.22 -9.36
N PHE A 90 -10.11 4.73 -10.55
CA PHE A 90 -10.54 4.11 -11.80
C PHE A 90 -9.40 3.61 -12.69
N THR A 91 -8.16 4.04 -12.44
CA THR A 91 -7.05 3.83 -13.37
C THR A 91 -5.79 3.23 -12.75
N ALA A 92 -5.73 3.05 -11.43
CA ALA A 92 -4.63 2.31 -10.81
C ALA A 92 -4.85 0.79 -10.96
N ASN A 93 -3.81 0.07 -11.38
CA ASN A 93 -3.79 -1.38 -11.26
C ASN A 93 -3.43 -1.74 -9.82
N PHE A 94 -4.20 -2.65 -9.22
CA PHE A 94 -4.01 -3.03 -7.84
C PHE A 94 -4.37 -4.50 -7.58
N ILE A 95 -3.86 -5.01 -6.47
CA ILE A 95 -4.27 -6.26 -5.84
C ILE A 95 -4.67 -5.93 -4.41
N LEU A 96 -5.82 -6.43 -3.97
CA LEU A 96 -6.32 -6.33 -2.61
C LEU A 96 -6.36 -7.73 -1.99
N LEU A 97 -5.59 -7.94 -0.93
CA LEU A 97 -5.62 -9.17 -0.14
C LEU A 97 -6.47 -8.98 1.10
N ASP A 98 -7.37 -9.92 1.34
CA ASP A 98 -8.11 -10.05 2.59
C ASP A 98 -7.41 -11.03 3.53
N HIS A 99 -7.23 -10.60 4.78
CA HIS A 99 -6.60 -11.37 5.83
C HIS A 99 -7.59 -11.80 6.93
N GLY A 100 -8.87 -11.46 6.80
CA GLY A 100 -9.94 -11.71 7.78
C GLY A 100 -10.32 -10.42 8.52
N GLU A 101 -9.42 -9.92 9.37
CA GLU A 101 -9.68 -8.74 10.20
C GLU A 101 -9.32 -7.41 9.52
N PHE A 102 -8.45 -7.46 8.51
CA PHE A 102 -7.97 -6.31 7.74
C PHE A 102 -7.54 -6.75 6.34
N GLN A 103 -7.25 -5.78 5.49
CA GLN A 103 -6.81 -5.99 4.12
C GLN A 103 -5.46 -5.32 3.86
N THR A 104 -4.70 -5.84 2.89
CA THR A 104 -3.56 -5.11 2.31
C THR A 104 -3.80 -4.78 0.85
N LEU A 105 -3.50 -3.55 0.45
CA LEU A 105 -3.60 -3.06 -0.91
C LEU A 105 -2.19 -2.82 -1.48
N TYR A 106 -1.97 -3.29 -2.71
CA TYR A 106 -0.75 -3.11 -3.49
C TYR A 106 -1.16 -2.42 -4.79
N ALA A 107 -0.73 -1.19 -5.04
CA ALA A 107 -1.19 -0.39 -6.18
C ALA A 107 -0.04 0.04 -7.12
N HIS A 108 -0.42 0.76 -8.17
CA HIS A 108 0.46 1.21 -9.25
C HIS A 108 1.15 0.06 -10.00
N LEU A 109 0.49 -1.10 -10.08
CA LEU A 109 1.07 -2.31 -10.64
C LEU A 109 1.16 -2.25 -12.19
N GLN A 110 2.06 -3.07 -12.74
CA GLN A 110 2.21 -3.22 -14.19
C GLN A 110 1.02 -4.01 -14.76
N LYS A 111 0.40 -3.48 -15.83
CA LYS A 111 -0.70 -4.13 -16.56
C LYS A 111 -0.33 -5.58 -16.90
N GLY A 112 -1.23 -6.52 -16.63
CA GLY A 112 -1.06 -7.94 -16.95
C GLY A 112 0.10 -8.65 -16.24
N SER A 113 0.74 -8.03 -15.24
CA SER A 113 1.89 -8.62 -14.54
C SER A 113 1.52 -9.56 -13.40
N GLN A 114 0.23 -9.66 -13.05
CA GLN A 114 -0.22 -10.49 -11.95
C GLN A 114 0.19 -11.96 -12.13
N ARG A 115 0.41 -12.63 -11.01
CA ARG A 115 0.71 -14.06 -10.88
C ARG A 115 -0.32 -14.77 -10.02
N VAL A 116 -1.43 -14.07 -9.76
CA VAL A 116 -2.52 -14.53 -8.92
C VAL A 116 -3.87 -14.14 -9.53
N GLU A 117 -4.92 -14.84 -9.13
CA GLU A 117 -6.30 -14.62 -9.58
C GLU A 117 -7.20 -14.24 -8.39
N GLN A 118 -8.33 -13.60 -8.68
CA GLN A 118 -9.33 -13.29 -7.66
C GLN A 118 -9.87 -14.60 -7.04
N GLY A 119 -9.98 -14.63 -5.71
CA GLY A 119 -10.36 -15.82 -4.92
C GLY A 119 -9.18 -16.72 -4.55
N GLN A 120 -7.99 -16.52 -5.13
CA GLN A 120 -6.83 -17.35 -4.84
C GLN A 120 -6.28 -17.10 -3.41
N ALA A 121 -5.96 -18.18 -2.70
CA ALA A 121 -5.18 -18.12 -1.47
C ALA A 121 -3.69 -17.90 -1.76
N VAL A 122 -3.05 -17.01 -1.01
CA VAL A 122 -1.63 -16.69 -1.14
C VAL A 122 -0.91 -16.81 0.20
N GLU A 123 0.36 -17.19 0.15
CA GLU A 123 1.24 -17.22 1.32
C GLU A 123 2.09 -15.96 1.45
N ALA A 124 2.58 -15.67 2.66
CA ALA A 124 3.48 -14.54 2.88
C ALA A 124 4.79 -14.71 2.07
N GLY A 125 5.17 -13.69 1.32
CA GLY A 125 6.32 -13.69 0.42
C GLY A 125 6.03 -14.25 -0.99
N GLN A 126 4.84 -14.80 -1.24
CA GLN A 126 4.44 -15.23 -2.58
C GLN A 126 4.43 -14.04 -3.56
N VAL A 127 4.91 -14.27 -4.78
CA VAL A 127 4.90 -13.24 -5.84
C VAL A 127 3.46 -12.94 -6.26
N LEU A 128 3.09 -11.66 -6.21
CA LEU A 128 1.77 -11.19 -6.62
C LEU A 128 1.78 -10.61 -8.02
N ALA A 129 2.73 -9.71 -8.30
CA ALA A 129 2.78 -8.92 -9.53
C ALA A 129 4.15 -8.22 -9.66
N ARG A 130 4.22 -7.24 -10.57
CA ARG A 130 5.35 -6.32 -10.70
C ARG A 130 4.90 -4.85 -10.54
N THR A 131 5.80 -4.01 -10.04
CA THR A 131 5.59 -2.55 -10.00
C THR A 131 5.42 -2.01 -11.42
N GLY A 132 4.55 -1.02 -11.56
CA GLY A 132 4.24 -0.37 -12.82
C GLY A 132 4.19 1.15 -12.64
N ARG A 133 3.31 1.80 -13.42
CA ARG A 133 3.08 3.25 -13.39
C ARG A 133 1.60 3.63 -13.55
N SER A 134 0.69 2.68 -13.32
CA SER A 134 -0.74 2.91 -13.53
C SER A 134 -1.33 3.84 -12.45
N GLY A 135 -2.27 4.69 -12.83
CA GLY A 135 -2.86 5.68 -11.92
C GLY A 135 -2.03 6.95 -11.77
N TRP A 136 -2.15 7.59 -10.61
CA TRP A 136 -1.33 8.75 -10.26
C TRP A 136 -0.15 8.27 -9.41
N VAL A 137 1.08 8.36 -9.92
CA VAL A 137 2.28 7.74 -9.30
C VAL A 137 3.35 8.78 -8.96
N GLY A 138 3.09 10.07 -9.21
CA GLY A 138 4.09 11.13 -9.12
C GLY A 138 5.25 10.94 -10.11
N ASP A 139 6.40 11.57 -9.84
CA ASP A 139 7.57 11.55 -10.72
C ASP A 139 8.41 10.27 -10.62
N ILE A 140 8.38 9.62 -9.46
CA ILE A 140 9.21 8.44 -9.15
C ILE A 140 8.31 7.20 -9.19
N PRO A 141 8.62 6.19 -10.05
CA PRO A 141 7.95 4.90 -9.97
C PRO A 141 8.02 4.34 -8.55
N ASN A 142 6.87 3.94 -8.03
CA ASN A 142 6.78 3.45 -6.65
C ASN A 142 5.76 2.31 -6.54
N LEU A 143 5.80 1.64 -5.39
CA LEU A 143 4.74 0.75 -4.92
C LEU A 143 3.98 1.48 -3.81
N HIS A 144 2.72 1.82 -4.08
CA HIS A 144 1.78 2.18 -3.02
C HIS A 144 1.35 0.93 -2.27
N PHE A 145 1.53 0.96 -0.96
CA PHE A 145 1.20 -0.12 -0.04
C PHE A 145 0.42 0.44 1.15
N GLN A 146 -0.67 -0.22 1.53
CA GLN A 146 -1.35 0.10 2.79
C GLN A 146 -2.02 -1.13 3.38
N ALA A 147 -2.05 -1.19 4.72
CA ALA A 147 -3.07 -1.96 5.42
C ALA A 147 -4.31 -1.09 5.62
N GLN A 148 -5.48 -1.70 5.52
CA GLN A 148 -6.74 -0.98 5.60
C GLN A 148 -7.85 -1.81 6.24
N ARG A 149 -8.86 -1.12 6.75
CA ARG A 149 -10.16 -1.69 7.11
C ARG A 149 -11.29 -0.89 6.48
N TRP A 150 -12.38 -1.56 6.17
CA TRP A 150 -13.61 -0.87 5.81
C TRP A 150 -14.33 -0.43 7.08
N THR A 151 -14.57 0.87 7.24
CA THR A 151 -15.47 1.37 8.27
C THR A 151 -16.90 1.28 7.75
N LYS A 152 -17.78 0.65 8.54
CA LYS A 152 -19.19 0.56 8.20
C LYS A 152 -19.79 1.96 8.15
N GLN A 153 -20.74 2.16 7.25
CA GLN A 153 -21.58 3.34 7.32
C GLN A 153 -22.37 3.29 8.63
N ASP A 154 -22.28 4.35 9.41
CA ASP A 154 -23.09 4.56 10.60
C ASP A 154 -24.09 5.66 10.30
N VAL A 155 -25.35 5.25 10.11
CA VAL A 155 -26.45 6.15 9.77
C VAL A 155 -26.83 7.05 10.96
N ALA A 156 -26.59 6.60 12.20
CA ALA A 156 -26.94 7.36 13.40
C ALA A 156 -25.97 8.53 13.65
N THR A 157 -24.68 8.34 13.36
CA THR A 157 -23.65 9.39 13.47
C THR A 157 -23.41 10.14 12.17
N GLY A 158 -24.05 9.70 11.06
CA GLY A 158 -23.82 10.25 9.73
C GLY A 158 -22.46 9.88 9.12
N HIS A 159 -21.71 8.96 9.74
CA HIS A 159 -20.43 8.50 9.23
C HIS A 159 -20.65 7.69 7.95
N ARG A 160 -20.28 8.27 6.80
CA ARG A 160 -20.25 7.52 5.54
C ARG A 160 -19.12 6.49 5.62
N GLY A 161 -19.43 5.22 5.34
CA GLY A 161 -18.43 4.15 5.37
C GLY A 161 -17.27 4.48 4.44
N ARG A 162 -16.05 4.31 4.94
CA ARG A 162 -14.81 4.68 4.24
C ARG A 162 -13.74 3.63 4.50
N THR A 163 -12.78 3.57 3.60
CA THR A 163 -11.54 2.84 3.88
C THR A 163 -10.69 3.69 4.81
N ALA A 164 -10.28 3.13 5.95
CA ALA A 164 -9.32 3.74 6.85
C ALA A 164 -8.02 2.94 6.81
N THR A 165 -6.90 3.62 6.59
CA THR A 165 -5.58 2.98 6.69
C THR A 165 -5.24 2.65 8.14
N LEU A 166 -4.45 1.60 8.32
CA LEU A 166 -4.03 1.11 9.63
C LEU A 166 -2.51 1.24 9.74
N PRO A 167 -1.97 1.63 10.91
CA PRO A 167 -0.53 1.60 11.13
C PRO A 167 -0.02 0.16 10.99
N VAL A 168 1.10 0.00 10.29
CA VAL A 168 1.78 -1.27 10.10
C VAL A 168 3.16 -1.26 10.73
N ARG A 169 3.68 -2.46 10.97
CA ARG A 169 5.09 -2.72 11.26
C ARG A 169 5.55 -3.92 10.45
N PHE A 170 6.84 -3.98 10.14
CA PHE A 170 7.41 -5.08 9.39
C PHE A 170 8.29 -5.96 10.30
N ALA A 171 8.24 -7.28 10.11
CA ALA A 171 9.04 -8.22 10.88
C ALA A 171 10.53 -8.19 10.47
N ASP A 172 10.80 -7.72 9.26
CA ASP A 172 12.09 -7.59 8.60
C ASP A 172 12.61 -6.13 8.57
N TYR A 173 11.93 -5.20 9.25
CA TYR A 173 12.34 -3.79 9.40
C TYR A 173 11.71 -3.15 10.65
N ASP A 174 12.55 -2.63 11.55
CA ASP A 174 12.18 -2.15 12.88
C ASP A 174 12.36 -0.64 13.11
N ARG A 175 12.77 0.09 12.07
CA ARG A 175 12.89 1.55 12.10
C ARG A 175 11.55 2.23 11.77
N PRO A 176 11.42 3.54 11.97
CA PRO A 176 10.19 4.24 11.64
C PRO A 176 9.84 4.11 10.14
N LEU A 177 8.59 4.42 9.80
CA LEU A 177 8.06 4.35 8.44
C LEU A 177 7.66 5.74 7.96
N GLU A 178 8.56 6.70 8.13
CA GLU A 178 8.33 8.12 7.82
C GLU A 178 8.85 8.49 6.44
N HIS A 179 8.40 9.65 5.94
CA HIS A 179 8.84 10.19 4.65
C HIS A 179 10.38 10.35 4.61
N ASP A 180 10.98 10.04 3.47
CA ASP A 180 12.43 10.10 3.19
C ASP A 180 13.32 9.13 3.98
N GLN A 181 12.73 8.19 4.72
CA GLN A 181 13.50 7.12 5.34
C GLN A 181 13.87 6.03 4.33
N ILE A 182 14.95 5.30 4.64
CA ILE A 182 15.45 4.20 3.81
C ILE A 182 15.09 2.87 4.47
N VAL A 183 14.33 2.05 3.74
CA VAL A 183 13.99 0.68 4.09
C VAL A 183 14.96 -0.27 3.41
N GLY A 184 15.59 -1.12 4.19
CA GLY A 184 16.49 -2.16 3.71
C GLY A 184 16.78 -3.11 4.84
N CYS A 185 17.16 -4.34 4.50
CA CYS A 185 17.72 -5.22 5.51
C CYS A 185 19.01 -4.57 6.01
N VAL A 186 19.02 -4.07 7.25
CA VAL A 186 20.27 -3.83 7.95
C VAL A 186 20.87 -5.22 8.06
N GLN A 187 21.95 -5.50 7.32
CA GLN A 187 22.76 -6.67 7.62
C GLN A 187 23.03 -6.59 9.12
N ARG A 188 22.43 -7.49 9.91
CA ARG A 188 22.87 -7.63 11.30
C ARG A 188 24.35 -7.90 11.17
N ALA A 189 25.18 -6.97 11.63
CA ALA A 189 26.58 -7.25 11.83
C ALA A 189 26.61 -8.53 12.65
N GLN A 190 27.13 -9.61 12.06
CA GLN A 190 27.41 -10.80 12.82
C GLN A 190 28.48 -10.40 13.83
N SER A 191 28.08 -10.28 15.09
CA SER A 191 28.97 -10.17 16.25
C SER A 191 28.69 -11.34 17.16
#